data_AF-A0A349Q207-F1
#
_entry.id   AF-A0A349Q207-F1
#
_cell.length_a   1.000
_cell.length_b   1.000
_cell.length_c   1.000
_cell.angle_alpha   90.00
_cell.angle_beta   90.00
_cell.angle_gamma   90.00
#
_symmetry.space_group_name_H-M   'P 1'
#
loop_
_entity.id
_entity.type
_entity.pdbx_description
1 polymer ?
#
loop_
_entity_poly.entity_id
_entity_poly.type
_entity_poly.pdbx_seq_one_letter_code
_entity_poly.pdbx_strand_id
1 'polypeptide(L)'
;MAKVKYYYDSENLAYRKIITKTRKKIGVVLLFLVASALFGLLSFIILLNTPYFETPKNKKQAREIENLKLRYAILNKKMDEVENVITFIEERDNNLYRVYFNASPIPEEERKSGFKDANRYKDLEGYNNSQLVSNTTKRIDVLRKQLAIQSKSLDDILKMAKAKDKLLAAIPAIQPVKNENLKRMVSGFGYRTDPFTKARKMHEGMDFTARTGTPIYATGDGVVARADNTASGYGNHIVIRHGFGYETLYAHLS
;
A
#
# COMPACT_ATOMS: atom_id res chain seq x y z
N MET A 1 -80.54 -41.11 30.30
CA MET A 1 -80.68 -41.15 31.77
C MET A 1 -79.30 -41.03 32.41
N ALA A 2 -79.12 -40.14 33.39
CA ALA A 2 -77.81 -39.94 34.03
C ALA A 2 -77.45 -41.13 34.92
N LYS A 3 -76.28 -41.76 34.72
CA LYS A 3 -75.80 -42.87 35.54
C LYS A 3 -75.55 -42.39 36.97
N VAL A 4 -76.41 -42.78 37.90
CA VAL A 4 -76.27 -42.45 39.32
C VAL A 4 -75.31 -43.45 39.96
N LYS A 5 -74.26 -42.97 40.62
CA LYS A 5 -73.28 -43.81 41.32
C LYS A 5 -73.70 -44.00 42.78
N TYR A 6 -73.62 -45.23 43.25
CA TYR A 6 -73.89 -45.63 44.63
C TYR A 6 -72.61 -46.19 45.25
N TYR A 7 -72.41 -46.00 46.55
CA TYR A 7 -71.38 -46.72 47.31
C TYR A 7 -72.06 -47.65 48.32
N TYR A 8 -71.45 -48.80 48.57
CA TYR A 8 -71.93 -49.74 49.57
C TYR A 8 -71.44 -49.30 50.95
N ASP A 9 -72.37 -49.01 51.85
CA ASP A 9 -72.10 -48.68 53.24
C ASP A 9 -72.08 -49.98 54.06
N SER A 10 -70.88 -50.43 54.45
CA SER A 10 -70.67 -51.72 55.12
C SER A 10 -71.26 -51.78 56.54
N GLU A 11 -71.50 -50.62 57.17
CA GLU A 11 -72.06 -50.55 58.52
C GLU A 11 -73.59 -50.68 58.52
N ASN A 12 -74.24 -50.20 57.46
CA ASN A 12 -75.71 -50.22 57.34
C ASN A 12 -76.22 -51.19 56.25
N LEU A 13 -75.32 -51.97 55.63
CA LEU A 13 -75.60 -52.94 54.54
C LEU A 13 -76.46 -52.36 53.39
N ALA A 14 -76.27 -51.08 53.05
CA ALA A 14 -77.13 -50.37 52.11
C ALA A 14 -76.34 -49.59 51.05
N TYR A 15 -76.88 -49.55 49.82
CA TYR A 15 -76.33 -48.74 48.74
C TYR A 15 -76.82 -47.30 48.84
N ARG A 16 -75.92 -46.37 49.23
CA ARG A 16 -76.24 -44.94 49.32
C ARG A 16 -75.82 -44.20 48.06
N LYS A 17 -76.70 -43.30 47.58
CA LYS A 17 -76.45 -42.45 46.41
C LYS A 17 -75.33 -41.46 46.72
N ILE A 18 -74.32 -41.38 45.86
CA ILE A 18 -73.23 -40.41 46.00
C ILE A 18 -73.75 -39.02 45.60
N ILE A 19 -74.07 -38.19 46.59
CA ILE A 19 -74.44 -36.79 46.38
C ILE A 19 -73.16 -35.95 46.42
N THR A 20 -72.74 -35.46 45.25
CA THR A 20 -71.56 -34.58 45.16
C THR A 20 -71.96 -33.14 45.49
N LYS A 21 -71.38 -32.56 46.55
CA LYS A 21 -71.57 -31.13 46.87
C LYS A 21 -71.07 -30.26 45.71
N THR A 22 -71.82 -29.23 45.33
CA THR A 22 -71.47 -28.28 44.24
C THR A 22 -70.07 -27.68 44.42
N ARG A 23 -69.69 -27.37 45.66
CA ARG A 23 -68.32 -26.91 46.04
C ARG A 23 -67.21 -27.89 45.64
N LYS A 24 -67.44 -29.21 45.72
CA LYS A 24 -66.45 -30.23 45.33
C LYS A 24 -66.28 -30.31 43.81
N LYS A 25 -67.36 -30.11 43.04
CA LYS A 25 -67.28 -30.01 41.58
C LYS A 25 -66.50 -28.75 41.14
N ILE A 26 -66.78 -27.61 41.77
CA ILE A 26 -66.06 -26.35 41.51
C ILE A 26 -64.57 -26.49 41.85
N GLY A 27 -64.24 -27.11 42.99
CA GLY A 27 -62.84 -27.33 43.38
C GLY A 27 -62.06 -28.20 42.40
N VAL A 28 -62.66 -29.26 41.86
CA VAL A 28 -62.03 -30.12 40.84
C VAL A 28 -61.81 -29.35 39.52
N VAL A 29 -62.78 -28.53 39.11
CA VAL A 29 -62.64 -27.68 37.91
C VAL A 29 -61.52 -26.64 38.10
N LEU A 30 -61.44 -26.02 39.27
CA LEU A 30 -60.41 -25.03 39.58
C LEU A 30 -59.01 -25.66 39.64
N LEU A 31 -58.90 -26.86 40.22
CA LEU A 31 -57.65 -27.62 40.26
C LEU A 31 -57.20 -28.04 38.86
N PHE A 32 -58.13 -28.43 37.99
CA PHE A 32 -57.84 -28.72 36.58
C PHE A 32 -57.32 -27.48 35.84
N LEU A 33 -57.93 -26.30 36.04
CA LEU A 33 -57.47 -25.05 35.43
C LEU A 33 -56.05 -24.68 35.90
N VAL A 34 -55.78 -24.80 37.20
CA VAL A 34 -54.44 -24.52 37.75
C VAL A 34 -53.40 -25.51 37.22
N ALA A 35 -53.73 -26.80 37.16
CA ALA A 35 -52.83 -27.83 36.62
C ALA A 35 -52.55 -27.60 35.12
N SER A 36 -53.57 -27.23 34.34
CA SER A 36 -53.41 -26.90 32.92
C SER A 36 -52.54 -25.65 32.71
N ALA A 37 -52.73 -24.61 33.53
CA ALA A 37 -51.90 -23.41 33.49
C ALA A 37 -50.43 -23.71 33.83
N LEU A 38 -50.18 -24.51 34.88
CA LEU A 38 -48.83 -24.95 35.25
C LEU A 38 -48.18 -25.79 34.15
N PHE A 39 -48.92 -26.72 33.55
CA PHE A 39 -48.42 -27.52 32.43
C PHE A 39 -48.07 -26.64 31.22
N GLY A 40 -48.94 -25.69 30.86
CA GLY A 40 -48.69 -24.74 29.78
C GLY A 40 -47.44 -23.88 30.03
N LEU A 41 -47.25 -23.42 31.27
CA LEU A 41 -46.08 -22.64 31.67
C LEU A 41 -44.80 -23.49 31.59
N LEU A 42 -44.85 -24.73 32.06
CA LEU A 42 -43.74 -25.68 31.97
C LEU A 42 -43.37 -25.98 30.51
N SER A 43 -44.36 -26.28 29.66
CA SER A 43 -44.16 -26.50 28.22
C SER A 43 -43.59 -25.27 27.52
N PHE A 44 -44.03 -24.07 27.90
CA PHE A 44 -43.51 -22.81 27.37
C PHE A 44 -42.04 -22.58 27.75
N ILE A 45 -41.68 -22.82 29.02
CA ILE A 45 -40.27 -22.75 29.46
C ILE A 45 -39.40 -23.75 28.71
N ILE A 46 -39.88 -24.98 28.51
CA ILE A 46 -39.17 -26.01 27.74
C ILE A 46 -39.00 -25.56 26.28
N LEU A 47 -40.02 -24.97 25.67
CA LEU A 47 -39.96 -24.45 24.30
C LEU A 47 -38.96 -23.29 24.16
N LEU A 48 -38.89 -22.38 25.14
CA LEU A 48 -37.94 -21.26 25.13
C LEU A 48 -36.48 -21.72 25.32
N ASN A 49 -36.25 -22.78 26.09
CA ASN A 49 -34.90 -23.28 26.40
C ASN A 49 -34.45 -24.43 25.49
N THR A 50 -35.30 -24.94 24.59
CA THR A 50 -34.91 -26.02 23.68
C THR A 50 -34.45 -25.45 22.34
N PRO A 51 -33.26 -25.85 21.84
CA PRO A 51 -32.72 -25.34 20.58
C PRO A 51 -33.46 -25.86 19.33
N TYR A 52 -34.53 -26.64 19.49
CA TYR A 52 -35.24 -27.28 18.39
C TYR A 52 -36.14 -26.33 17.59
N PHE A 53 -36.58 -25.21 18.19
CA PHE A 53 -37.49 -24.26 17.56
C PHE A 53 -36.82 -22.92 17.28
N GLU A 54 -35.85 -22.90 16.37
CA GLU A 54 -35.31 -21.65 15.85
C GLU A 54 -36.35 -20.94 14.97
N THR A 55 -36.65 -19.68 15.28
CA THR A 55 -37.50 -18.88 14.40
C THR A 55 -36.79 -18.66 13.04
N PRO A 56 -37.53 -18.55 11.91
CA PRO A 56 -36.92 -18.23 10.61
C PRO A 56 -36.03 -16.98 10.64
N LYS A 57 -36.37 -16.02 11.51
CA LYS A 57 -35.58 -14.79 11.76
C LYS A 57 -34.23 -15.12 12.38
N ASN A 58 -34.18 -15.95 13.43
CA ASN A 58 -32.92 -16.34 14.09
C ASN A 58 -31.99 -17.07 13.10
N LYS A 59 -32.54 -18.00 12.31
CA LYS A 59 -31.77 -18.71 11.29
C LYS A 59 -31.23 -17.78 10.19
N LYS A 60 -32.01 -16.76 9.79
CA LYS A 60 -31.56 -15.73 8.86
C LYS A 60 -30.44 -14.88 9.45
N GLN A 61 -30.57 -14.45 10.70
CA GLN A 61 -29.55 -13.67 11.41
C GLN A 61 -28.25 -14.47 11.60
N ALA A 62 -28.34 -15.76 11.95
CA ALA A 62 -27.18 -16.64 12.06
C ALA A 62 -26.43 -16.76 10.72
N ARG A 63 -27.17 -16.94 9.61
CA ARG A 63 -26.59 -16.94 8.26
C ARG A 63 -25.93 -15.61 7.90
N GLU A 64 -26.53 -14.49 8.29
CA GLU A 64 -25.98 -13.16 8.05
C GLU A 64 -24.68 -12.94 8.82
N ILE A 65 -24.62 -13.37 10.09
CA ILE A 65 -23.40 -13.34 10.90
C ILE A 65 -22.28 -14.19 10.26
N GLU A 66 -22.60 -15.41 9.81
CA GLU A 66 -21.63 -16.27 9.12
C GLU A 66 -21.12 -15.63 7.81
N ASN A 67 -22.01 -14.98 7.05
CA ASN A 67 -21.61 -14.23 5.85
C ASN A 67 -20.68 -13.05 6.20
N LEU A 68 -21.00 -12.28 7.25
CA LEU A 68 -20.18 -11.17 7.72
C LEU A 68 -18.79 -11.64 8.17
N LYS A 69 -18.70 -12.77 8.89
CA LYS A 69 -17.41 -13.38 9.26
C LYS A 69 -16.57 -13.73 8.02
N LEU A 70 -17.19 -14.35 7.01
CA LEU A 70 -16.51 -14.68 5.77
C LEU A 70 -16.02 -13.41 5.04
N ARG A 71 -16.87 -12.38 4.94
CA ARG A 71 -16.49 -11.10 4.32
C ARG A 71 -15.33 -10.43 5.05
N TYR A 72 -15.35 -10.47 6.38
CA TYR A 72 -14.28 -9.94 7.21
C TYR A 72 -12.96 -10.71 6.99
N ALA A 73 -13.00 -12.04 6.90
CA ALA A 73 -11.83 -12.85 6.59
C ALA A 73 -11.24 -12.52 5.20
N ILE A 74 -12.09 -12.35 4.19
CA ILE A 74 -11.67 -11.94 2.85
C ILE A 74 -11.06 -10.53 2.88
N LEU A 75 -11.66 -9.60 3.61
CA LEU A 75 -11.15 -8.23 3.74
C LEU A 75 -9.75 -8.22 4.39
N ASN A 76 -9.54 -9.00 5.45
CA ASN A 76 -8.22 -9.13 6.07
C ASN A 76 -7.20 -9.71 5.10
N LYS A 77 -7.54 -10.77 4.36
CA LYS A 77 -6.65 -11.34 3.36
C LYS A 77 -6.23 -10.30 2.30
N LYS A 78 -7.19 -9.50 1.81
CA LYS A 78 -6.89 -8.41 0.88
C LYS A 78 -5.99 -7.35 1.49
N MET A 79 -6.15 -7.06 2.78
CA MET A 79 -5.30 -6.12 3.49
C MET A 79 -3.87 -6.65 3.66
N ASP A 80 -3.71 -7.95 3.91
CA ASP A 80 -2.40 -8.63 3.91
C ASP A 80 -1.75 -8.57 2.52
N GLU A 81 -2.51 -8.80 1.45
CA GLU A 81 -2.02 -8.69 0.06
C GLU A 81 -1.53 -7.26 -0.25
N VAL A 82 -2.28 -6.24 0.16
CA VAL A 82 -1.87 -4.83 -0.01
C VAL A 82 -0.60 -4.51 0.78
N GLU A 83 -0.51 -5.00 2.02
CA GLU A 83 0.69 -4.84 2.85
C GLU A 83 1.92 -5.45 2.17
N ASN A 84 1.81 -6.68 1.66
CA ASN A 84 2.91 -7.34 0.94
C ASN A 84 3.34 -6.55 -0.30
N VAL A 85 2.40 -5.99 -1.06
CA VAL A 85 2.71 -5.17 -2.23
C VAL A 85 3.44 -3.90 -1.82
N ILE A 86 2.99 -3.23 -0.75
CA ILE A 86 3.66 -2.04 -0.20
C ILE A 86 5.09 -2.40 0.22
N THR A 87 5.29 -3.47 0.99
CA THR A 87 6.63 -3.92 1.40
C THR A 87 7.53 -4.20 0.21
N PHE A 88 7.04 -4.88 -0.83
CA PHE A 88 7.83 -5.12 -2.03
C PHE A 88 8.23 -3.82 -2.75
N ILE A 89 7.34 -2.83 -2.79
CA ILE A 89 7.65 -1.51 -3.37
C ILE A 89 8.68 -0.79 -2.49
N GLU A 90 8.56 -0.84 -1.17
CA GLU A 90 9.49 -0.25 -0.22
C GLU A 90 10.90 -0.86 -0.36
N GLU A 91 10.99 -2.19 -0.48
CA GLU A 91 12.24 -2.90 -0.71
C GLU A 91 12.87 -2.53 -2.05
N ARG A 92 12.07 -2.47 -3.13
CA ARG A 92 12.57 -2.05 -4.44
C ARG A 92 13.03 -0.60 -4.44
N ASP A 93 12.34 0.29 -3.76
CA ASP A 93 12.75 1.68 -3.58
C ASP A 93 14.12 1.77 -2.90
N ASN A 94 14.27 1.13 -1.73
CA ASN A 94 15.51 1.16 -0.97
C ASN A 94 16.67 0.46 -1.68
N ASN A 95 16.44 -0.73 -2.25
CA ASN A 95 17.52 -1.60 -2.73
C ASN A 95 17.86 -1.41 -4.21
N LEU A 96 16.93 -0.86 -5.02
CA LEU A 96 17.18 -0.63 -6.44
C LEU A 96 17.29 0.86 -6.75
N TYR A 97 16.23 1.63 -6.54
CA TYR A 97 16.20 3.02 -7.00
C TYR A 97 17.15 3.91 -6.21
N ARG A 98 17.11 3.84 -4.88
CA ARG A 98 17.97 4.68 -4.03
C ARG A 98 19.44 4.31 -4.17
N VAL A 99 19.76 3.02 -4.29
CA VAL A 99 21.13 2.58 -4.60
C VAL A 99 21.60 3.12 -5.94
N TYR A 100 20.77 3.01 -7.00
CA TYR A 100 21.12 3.54 -8.32
C TYR A 100 21.42 5.04 -8.32
N PHE A 101 20.68 5.82 -7.52
CA PHE A 101 20.88 7.26 -7.39
C PHE A 101 21.81 7.67 -6.23
N ASN A 102 22.45 6.72 -5.54
CA ASN A 102 23.27 6.96 -4.34
C ASN A 102 22.55 7.78 -3.25
N ALA A 103 21.26 7.56 -3.08
CA ALA A 103 20.43 8.21 -2.07
C ALA A 103 20.31 7.33 -0.81
N SER A 104 20.18 7.95 0.36
CA SER A 104 19.97 7.22 1.62
C SER A 104 18.63 6.48 1.62
N PRO A 105 18.56 5.24 2.17
CA PRO A 105 17.30 4.52 2.31
C PRO A 105 16.37 5.24 3.29
N ILE A 106 15.06 5.11 3.09
CA ILE A 106 14.08 5.59 4.09
C ILE A 106 14.06 4.56 5.23
N PRO A 107 14.18 4.98 6.51
CA PRO A 107 14.07 4.10 7.67
C PRO A 107 12.68 3.47 7.79
N GLU A 108 12.61 2.22 8.26
CA GLU A 108 11.33 1.56 8.54
C GLU A 108 10.49 2.33 9.57
N GLU A 109 11.15 2.95 10.55
CA GLU A 109 10.51 3.76 11.58
C GLU A 109 9.71 4.91 10.96
N GLU A 110 10.25 5.55 9.94
CA GLU A 110 9.56 6.64 9.24
C GLU A 110 8.32 6.10 8.51
N ARG A 111 8.45 4.94 7.84
CA ARG A 111 7.36 4.29 7.09
C ARG A 111 6.23 3.78 7.99
N LYS A 112 6.59 3.04 9.05
CA LYS A 112 5.65 2.36 9.95
C LYS A 112 5.26 3.21 11.16
N SER A 113 5.76 4.43 11.28
CA SER A 113 5.39 5.29 12.41
C SER A 113 3.88 5.46 12.49
N GLY A 114 3.28 4.93 13.55
CA GLY A 114 1.86 5.11 13.82
C GLY A 114 1.49 6.59 14.01
N PHE A 115 0.18 6.87 14.02
CA PHE A 115 -0.30 8.17 14.44
C PHE A 115 -0.08 8.33 15.95
N LYS A 116 0.54 9.45 16.36
CA LYS A 116 0.85 9.73 17.79
C LYS A 116 -0.37 10.19 18.60
N ASP A 117 -1.48 10.49 17.95
CA ASP A 117 -2.68 10.98 18.61
C ASP A 117 -3.47 9.83 19.25
N ALA A 118 -3.42 9.77 20.58
CA ALA A 118 -4.13 8.78 21.39
C ALA A 118 -5.66 8.91 21.29
N ASN A 119 -6.19 10.09 20.97
CA ASN A 119 -7.63 10.34 20.94
C ASN A 119 -8.27 9.99 19.59
N ARG A 120 -7.48 9.68 18.56
CA ARG A 120 -7.96 9.45 17.19
C ARG A 120 -8.99 8.33 17.04
N TYR A 121 -9.00 7.37 17.97
CA TYR A 121 -9.89 6.20 17.93
C TYR A 121 -10.96 6.23 19.03
N LYS A 122 -11.06 7.31 19.81
CA LYS A 122 -11.96 7.41 20.95
C LYS A 122 -13.44 7.27 20.54
N ASP A 123 -13.80 7.81 19.38
CA ASP A 123 -15.17 7.74 18.84
C ASP A 123 -15.59 6.31 18.42
N LEU A 124 -14.62 5.39 18.34
CA LEU A 124 -14.86 3.99 18.00
C LEU A 124 -15.06 3.11 19.25
N GLU A 125 -14.87 3.67 20.45
CA GLU A 125 -15.05 2.99 21.74
C GLU A 125 -16.53 2.94 22.15
N GLY A 126 -16.91 2.00 23.02
CA GLY A 126 -18.27 1.90 23.59
C GLY A 126 -19.27 1.01 22.83
N TYR A 127 -18.90 0.46 21.67
CA TYR A 127 -19.74 -0.50 20.92
C TYR A 127 -19.30 -1.96 21.14
N ASN A 128 -20.22 -2.92 20.95
CA ASN A 128 -19.94 -4.37 21.10
C ASN A 128 -18.75 -4.86 20.24
N ASN A 129 -18.45 -4.20 19.12
CA ASN A 129 -17.36 -4.55 18.20
C ASN A 129 -16.26 -3.46 18.13
N SER A 130 -16.18 -2.59 19.13
CA SER A 130 -15.25 -1.44 19.18
C SER A 130 -13.80 -1.85 18.93
N GLN A 131 -13.35 -2.94 19.56
CA GLN A 131 -11.98 -3.45 19.42
C GLN A 131 -11.66 -3.88 17.98
N LEU A 132 -12.60 -4.56 17.32
CA LEU A 132 -12.45 -5.00 15.94
C LEU A 132 -12.30 -3.80 15.00
N VAL A 133 -13.23 -2.84 15.12
CA VAL A 133 -13.25 -1.63 14.30
C VAL A 133 -11.98 -0.81 14.54
N SER A 134 -11.61 -0.57 15.80
CA SER A 134 -10.42 0.20 16.16
C SER A 134 -9.14 -0.41 15.58
N ASN A 135 -8.96 -1.73 15.67
CA ASN A 135 -7.78 -2.41 15.12
C ASN A 135 -7.74 -2.37 13.60
N THR A 136 -8.88 -2.58 12.94
CA THR A 136 -8.98 -2.47 11.48
C THR A 136 -8.69 -1.04 11.00
N THR A 137 -9.24 -0.03 11.67
CA THR A 137 -8.98 1.38 11.34
C THR A 137 -7.52 1.74 11.54
N LYS A 138 -6.90 1.34 12.66
CA LYS A 138 -5.46 1.53 12.92
C LYS A 138 -4.60 0.94 11.79
N ARG A 139 -4.91 -0.29 11.37
CA ARG A 139 -4.18 -0.98 10.31
C ARG A 139 -4.31 -0.26 8.96
N ILE A 140 -5.52 0.16 8.59
CA ILE A 140 -5.75 0.97 7.38
C ILE A 140 -4.96 2.28 7.44
N ASP A 141 -4.97 2.95 8.58
CA ASP A 141 -4.29 4.24 8.76
C ASP A 141 -2.77 4.10 8.60
N VAL A 142 -2.16 3.04 9.14
CA VAL A 142 -0.75 2.72 8.90
C VAL A 142 -0.46 2.49 7.41
N LEU A 143 -1.25 1.65 6.74
CA LEU A 143 -1.08 1.36 5.30
C LEU A 143 -1.22 2.62 4.44
N ARG A 144 -2.20 3.49 4.75
CA ARG A 144 -2.39 4.77 4.06
C ARG A 144 -1.17 5.68 4.20
N LYS A 145 -0.55 5.70 5.38
CA LYS A 145 0.66 6.49 5.62
C LYS A 145 1.86 5.93 4.88
N GLN A 146 2.07 4.61 4.91
CA GLN A 146 3.12 3.96 4.13
C GLN A 146 2.98 4.27 2.64
N LEU A 147 1.75 4.17 2.11
CA LEU A 147 1.47 4.50 0.71
C LEU A 147 1.78 5.97 0.38
N ALA A 148 1.41 6.91 1.27
CA ALA A 148 1.70 8.32 1.07
C ALA A 148 3.21 8.62 1.05
N ILE A 149 3.97 8.00 1.96
CA ILE A 149 5.44 8.10 2.00
C ILE A 149 6.03 7.51 0.72
N GLN A 150 5.56 6.33 0.31
CA GLN A 150 6.05 5.65 -0.88
C GLN A 150 5.77 6.45 -2.15
N SER A 151 4.57 7.06 -2.27
CA SER A 151 4.23 7.95 -3.38
C SER A 151 5.20 9.14 -3.46
N LYS A 152 5.47 9.80 -2.33
CA LYS A 152 6.42 10.91 -2.27
C LYS A 152 7.84 10.48 -2.64
N SER A 153 8.27 9.31 -2.16
CA SER A 153 9.58 8.76 -2.49
C SER A 153 9.76 8.54 -4.00
N LEU A 154 8.72 8.03 -4.68
CA LEU A 154 8.73 7.84 -6.12
C LEU A 154 8.81 9.17 -6.89
N ASP A 155 8.14 10.22 -6.41
CA ASP A 155 8.27 11.57 -6.99
C ASP A 155 9.71 12.10 -6.88
N ASP A 156 10.38 11.84 -5.75
CA ASP A 156 11.77 12.25 -5.54
C ASP A 156 12.74 11.45 -6.43
N ILE A 157 12.50 10.14 -6.59
CA ILE A 157 13.23 9.31 -7.57
C ILE A 157 13.06 9.87 -8.98
N LEU A 158 11.85 10.25 -9.37
CA LEU A 158 11.60 10.83 -10.70
C LEU A 158 12.39 12.13 -10.91
N LYS A 159 12.50 12.99 -9.89
CA LYS A 159 13.33 14.20 -9.95
C LYS A 159 14.81 13.84 -10.11
N MET A 160 15.31 12.87 -9.35
CA MET A 160 16.69 12.40 -9.46
C MET A 160 16.98 11.82 -10.85
N ALA A 161 16.06 11.02 -11.40
CA ALA A 161 16.16 10.47 -12.74
C ALA A 161 16.26 11.59 -13.80
N LYS A 162 15.38 12.59 -13.74
CA LYS A 162 15.42 13.75 -14.66
C LYS A 162 16.70 14.57 -14.52
N ALA A 163 17.19 14.75 -13.29
CA ALA A 163 18.45 15.46 -13.07
C ALA A 163 19.65 14.68 -13.62
N LYS A 164 19.65 13.36 -13.45
CA LYS A 164 20.69 12.47 -13.98
C LYS A 164 20.68 12.45 -15.51
N ASP A 165 19.51 12.40 -16.13
CA ASP A 165 19.35 12.47 -17.58
C ASP A 165 19.96 13.77 -18.15
N LYS A 166 19.63 14.92 -17.55
CA LYS A 166 20.24 16.21 -17.92
C LYS A 166 21.76 16.23 -17.73
N LEU A 167 22.26 15.61 -16.66
CA LEU A 167 23.71 15.49 -16.44
C LEU A 167 24.35 14.65 -17.55
N LEU A 168 23.76 13.49 -17.89
CA LEU A 168 24.30 12.61 -18.92
C LEU A 168 24.32 13.29 -20.30
N ALA A 169 23.28 14.04 -20.66
CA ALA A 169 23.24 14.82 -21.89
C ALA A 169 24.32 15.93 -21.93
N ALA A 170 24.65 16.51 -20.77
CA ALA A 170 25.67 17.54 -20.63
C ALA A 170 27.11 17.00 -20.61
N ILE A 171 27.34 15.71 -20.40
CA ILE A 171 28.70 15.14 -20.39
C ILE A 171 29.21 15.05 -21.83
N PRO A 172 30.35 15.68 -22.16
CA PRO A 172 30.98 15.52 -23.46
C PRO A 172 31.52 14.09 -23.66
N ALA A 173 30.71 13.20 -24.24
CA ALA A 173 30.96 11.76 -24.23
C ALA A 173 31.27 11.15 -25.61
N ILE A 174 31.00 11.86 -26.71
CA ILE A 174 31.27 11.35 -28.06
C ILE A 174 32.54 11.94 -28.67
N GLN A 175 33.09 11.27 -29.68
CA GLN A 175 34.18 11.82 -30.47
C GLN A 175 33.65 12.90 -31.44
N PRO A 176 34.29 14.08 -31.55
CA PRO A 176 33.78 15.20 -32.34
C PRO A 176 33.93 15.03 -33.86
N VAL A 177 34.72 14.06 -34.30
CA VAL A 177 34.99 13.77 -35.72
C VAL A 177 34.80 12.27 -35.95
N LYS A 178 34.14 11.88 -37.05
CA LYS A 178 33.96 10.46 -37.39
C LYS A 178 35.30 9.79 -37.73
N ASN A 179 35.49 8.54 -37.32
CA ASN A 179 36.73 7.78 -37.55
C ASN A 179 37.12 7.68 -39.03
N GLU A 180 36.14 7.53 -39.93
CA GLU A 180 36.34 7.48 -41.38
C GLU A 180 37.02 8.73 -41.97
N ASN A 181 36.93 9.87 -41.27
CA ASN A 181 37.51 11.14 -41.70
C ASN A 181 38.90 11.40 -41.11
N LEU A 182 39.39 10.52 -40.22
CA LEU A 182 40.72 10.66 -39.62
C LEU A 182 41.79 10.16 -40.59
N LYS A 183 42.82 10.97 -40.81
CA LYS A 183 43.96 10.61 -41.66
C LYS A 183 45.05 9.85 -40.91
N ARG A 184 45.17 10.07 -39.60
CA ARG A 184 46.25 9.55 -38.74
C ARG A 184 45.75 9.37 -37.31
N MET A 185 46.56 8.67 -36.51
CA MET A 185 46.40 8.60 -35.05
C MET A 185 46.32 9.99 -34.43
N VAL A 186 45.41 10.11 -33.47
CA VAL A 186 45.08 11.34 -32.74
C VAL A 186 46.23 11.71 -31.78
N SER A 187 46.60 12.99 -31.69
CA SER A 187 47.56 13.45 -30.68
C SER A 187 46.84 13.74 -29.37
N GLY A 188 47.13 12.97 -28.32
CA GLY A 188 46.41 13.04 -27.05
C GLY A 188 46.80 14.20 -26.14
N PHE A 189 46.07 14.30 -25.03
CA PHE A 189 46.34 15.20 -23.91
C PHE A 189 47.60 14.77 -23.15
N GLY A 190 48.39 15.74 -22.69
CA GLY A 190 49.58 15.50 -21.86
C GLY A 190 50.85 16.22 -22.34
N TYR A 191 51.96 15.98 -21.65
CA TYR A 191 53.25 16.60 -22.00
C TYR A 191 53.83 16.03 -23.30
N ARG A 192 54.07 16.90 -24.28
CA ARG A 192 54.72 16.55 -25.55
C ARG A 192 55.80 17.56 -25.93
N THR A 193 56.67 17.16 -26.86
CA THR A 193 57.63 18.09 -27.46
C THR A 193 56.91 19.01 -28.43
N ASP A 194 56.98 20.31 -28.15
CA ASP A 194 56.39 21.34 -29.00
C ASP A 194 57.08 21.33 -30.38
N PRO A 195 56.31 21.27 -31.49
CA PRO A 195 56.88 21.08 -32.82
C PRO A 195 57.71 22.27 -33.29
N PHE A 196 57.44 23.48 -32.78
CA PHE A 196 58.09 24.73 -33.19
C PHE A 196 59.31 25.05 -32.32
N THR A 197 59.14 25.00 -31.01
CA THR A 197 60.17 25.41 -30.02
C THR A 197 61.05 24.25 -29.56
N LYS A 198 60.67 23.00 -29.86
CA LYS A 198 61.32 21.76 -29.39
C LYS A 198 61.37 21.60 -27.85
N ALA A 199 60.73 22.50 -27.11
CA ALA A 199 60.60 22.41 -25.66
C ALA A 199 59.48 21.44 -25.26
N ARG A 200 59.55 20.88 -24.06
CA ARG A 200 58.46 20.05 -23.51
C ARG A 200 57.33 20.98 -23.04
N LYS A 201 56.15 20.84 -23.62
CA LYS A 201 54.96 21.66 -23.32
C LYS A 201 53.75 20.77 -23.03
N MET A 202 52.90 21.21 -22.11
CA MET A 202 51.63 20.55 -21.82
C MET A 202 50.65 20.77 -22.97
N HIS A 203 50.07 19.69 -23.49
CA HIS A 203 48.97 19.73 -24.45
C HIS A 203 47.65 19.55 -23.71
N GLU A 204 46.88 20.62 -23.60
CA GLU A 204 45.62 20.67 -22.83
C GLU A 204 44.40 20.20 -23.63
N GLY A 205 44.63 19.54 -24.77
CA GLY A 205 43.57 19.08 -25.65
C GLY A 205 43.97 17.86 -26.46
N MET A 206 43.23 17.62 -27.53
CA MET A 206 43.41 16.48 -28.40
C MET A 206 43.31 16.90 -29.88
N ASP A 207 44.32 16.57 -30.67
CA ASP A 207 44.41 16.99 -32.08
C ASP A 207 43.93 15.86 -33.00
N PHE A 208 42.85 16.11 -33.73
CA PHE A 208 42.31 15.20 -34.73
C PHE A 208 42.79 15.59 -36.13
N THR A 209 43.48 14.67 -36.81
CA THR A 209 43.97 14.94 -38.17
C THR A 209 42.86 14.65 -39.19
N ALA A 210 42.22 15.69 -39.72
CA ALA A 210 41.14 15.57 -40.73
C ALA A 210 41.42 16.41 -41.99
N ARG A 211 40.52 16.38 -42.99
CA ARG A 211 40.57 17.31 -44.14
C ARG A 211 39.88 18.63 -43.76
N THR A 212 40.28 19.74 -44.36
CA THR A 212 39.56 21.01 -44.26
C THR A 212 38.11 20.82 -44.72
N GLY A 213 37.14 21.41 -44.01
CA GLY A 213 35.71 21.22 -44.27
C GLY A 213 35.10 19.91 -43.72
N THR A 214 35.86 19.07 -43.01
CA THR A 214 35.29 17.91 -42.32
C THR A 214 34.29 18.38 -41.24
N PRO A 215 33.05 17.83 -41.21
CA PRO A 215 32.07 18.20 -40.19
C PRO A 215 32.55 17.86 -38.78
N ILE A 216 32.35 18.80 -37.86
CA ILE A 216 32.66 18.68 -36.43
C ILE A 216 31.35 18.68 -35.66
N TYR A 217 31.21 17.72 -34.74
CA TYR A 217 30.01 17.51 -33.94
C TYR A 217 30.27 17.96 -32.51
N ALA A 218 29.28 18.64 -31.92
CA ALA A 218 29.26 18.91 -30.49
C ALA A 218 29.29 17.58 -29.73
N THR A 219 30.14 17.47 -28.72
CA THR A 219 30.39 16.20 -28.03
C THR A 219 29.40 15.92 -26.90
N GLY A 220 28.51 16.88 -26.63
CA GLY A 220 27.36 16.80 -25.74
C GLY A 220 26.40 17.95 -26.03
N ASP A 221 25.22 17.94 -25.40
CA ASP A 221 24.24 19.02 -25.53
C ASP A 221 24.74 20.28 -24.83
N GLY A 222 24.49 21.45 -25.41
CA GLY A 222 24.96 22.70 -24.81
C GLY A 222 24.57 23.95 -25.59
N VAL A 223 25.08 25.08 -25.12
CA VAL A 223 24.89 26.40 -25.73
C VAL A 223 26.23 26.93 -26.18
N VAL A 224 26.29 27.46 -27.40
CA VAL A 224 27.48 28.16 -27.92
C VAL A 224 27.72 29.40 -27.07
N ALA A 225 28.80 29.38 -26.28
CA ALA A 225 29.20 30.50 -25.44
C ALA A 225 30.06 31.50 -26.20
N ARG A 226 30.82 31.03 -27.20
CA ARG A 226 31.72 31.84 -28.01
C ARG A 226 31.88 31.24 -29.40
N ALA A 227 31.94 32.10 -30.41
CA ALA A 227 32.27 31.75 -31.78
C ALA A 227 33.02 32.92 -32.42
N ASP A 228 34.34 32.89 -32.36
CA ASP A 228 35.20 33.93 -32.94
C ASP A 228 36.59 33.39 -33.31
N ASN A 229 37.53 34.27 -33.63
CA ASN A 229 38.90 33.95 -34.01
C ASN A 229 39.96 34.77 -33.28
N THR A 230 39.59 35.40 -32.16
CA THR A 230 40.44 36.37 -31.44
C THR A 230 41.36 35.71 -30.42
N ALA A 231 41.11 34.45 -30.07
CA ALA A 231 41.98 33.69 -29.17
C ALA A 231 43.27 33.27 -29.89
N SER A 232 44.39 33.84 -29.43
CA SER A 232 45.71 33.56 -30.00
C SER A 232 46.03 32.07 -29.97
N GLY A 233 46.50 31.54 -31.10
CA GLY A 233 46.89 30.14 -31.25
C GLY A 233 45.77 29.17 -31.61
N TYR A 234 44.48 29.52 -31.48
CA TYR A 234 43.37 28.62 -31.82
C TYR A 234 42.73 28.88 -33.18
N GLY A 235 42.93 30.05 -33.78
CA GLY A 235 42.25 30.44 -35.03
C GLY A 235 40.73 30.52 -34.85
N ASN A 236 39.96 30.24 -35.90
CA ASN A 236 38.51 30.14 -35.79
C ASN A 236 38.16 29.03 -34.80
N HIS A 237 37.39 29.38 -33.78
CA HIS A 237 37.04 28.43 -32.73
C HIS A 237 35.63 28.67 -32.20
N ILE A 238 35.06 27.59 -31.66
CA ILE A 238 33.76 27.60 -30.99
C ILE A 238 33.94 27.01 -29.59
N VAL A 239 33.34 27.66 -28.61
CA VAL A 239 33.26 27.18 -27.23
C VAL A 239 31.81 26.85 -26.92
N ILE A 240 31.54 25.62 -26.49
CA ILE A 240 30.21 25.15 -26.10
C ILE A 240 30.19 24.89 -24.59
N ARG A 241 29.22 25.47 -23.89
CA ARG A 241 28.94 25.20 -22.48
C ARG A 241 27.81 24.19 -22.37
N HIS A 242 28.09 23.03 -21.78
CA HIS A 242 27.16 21.91 -21.71
C HIS A 242 26.36 21.86 -20.40
N GLY A 243 26.81 22.58 -19.37
CA GLY A 243 26.23 22.56 -18.03
C GLY A 243 27.07 21.76 -17.04
N PHE A 244 26.75 21.85 -15.75
CA PHE A 244 27.49 21.17 -14.66
C PHE A 244 29.01 21.43 -14.64
N GLY A 245 29.45 22.57 -15.20
CA GLY A 245 30.86 22.94 -15.30
C GLY A 245 31.60 22.39 -16.53
N TYR A 246 30.94 21.61 -17.39
CA TYR A 246 31.54 21.11 -18.62
C TYR A 246 31.54 22.18 -19.73
N GLU A 247 32.70 22.35 -20.34
CA GLU A 247 32.92 23.22 -21.49
C GLU A 247 33.81 22.48 -22.51
N THR A 248 33.53 22.66 -23.79
CA THR A 248 34.35 22.13 -24.88
C THR A 248 34.77 23.25 -25.81
N LEU A 249 35.99 23.15 -26.33
CA LEU A 249 36.56 24.10 -27.28
C LEU A 249 36.96 23.34 -28.55
N TYR A 250 36.46 23.83 -29.69
CA TYR A 250 36.79 23.33 -31.02
C TYR A 250 37.62 24.40 -31.72
N ALA A 251 38.89 24.12 -31.98
CA ALA A 251 39.84 25.06 -32.58
C ALA A 251 40.18 24.71 -34.03
N HIS A 252 40.83 25.65 -34.71
CA HIS A 252 41.32 25.50 -36.09
C HIS A 252 40.22 25.17 -37.10
N LEU A 253 39.02 25.71 -36.88
CA LEU A 253 37.86 25.55 -37.75
C LEU A 253 38.08 26.29 -39.10
N SER A 254 37.42 25.82 -40.17
CA SER A 254 37.50 26.39 -41.52
C SER A 254 36.20 27.03 -41.97
#